data_AF-A0A455U9R8-F1
#
_entry.id   AF-A0A455U9R8-F1
#
_cell.length_a   1.000
_cell.length_b   1.000
_cell.length_c   1.000
_cell.angle_alpha   90.00
_cell.angle_beta   90.00
_cell.angle_gamma   90.00
#
_symmetry.space_group_name_H-M   'P 1'
#
loop_
_entity.id
_entity.type
_entity.pdbx_description
1 polymer ?
#
loop_
_entity_poly.entity_id
_entity_poly.type
_entity_poly.pdbx_seq_one_letter_code
_entity_poly.pdbx_strand_id
1 'polypeptide(L)'
;MVTAQALIDNRKKFRRNLLTSWMGLKEALNARHACNLAGIPTYISPEKAVKAFMHMVIYQRVQALLQEIPPSLPFSTSPEIRAQCRTLIKQAKERGRQTLTHSETAQVLEAYGIPTAPSVYLTNPDEALARAMEIPRH
;
A
#
# COMPACT_ATOMS: atom_id res chain seq x y z
N MET A 1 3.94 34.80 -28.62
CA MET A 1 5.33 34.92 -28.14
C MET A 1 5.47 35.86 -26.95
N VAL A 2 4.98 37.10 -27.01
CA VAL A 2 5.08 38.09 -25.92
C VAL A 2 4.59 37.55 -24.56
N THR A 3 3.46 36.84 -24.56
CA THR A 3 2.89 36.22 -23.35
C THR A 3 3.76 35.09 -22.77
N ALA A 4 4.38 34.27 -23.62
CA ALA A 4 5.29 33.21 -23.18
C ALA A 4 6.57 33.78 -22.57
N GLN A 5 7.13 34.84 -23.18
CA GLN A 5 8.32 35.49 -22.65
C GLN A 5 8.04 36.15 -21.29
N ALA A 6 6.92 36.85 -21.15
CA ALA A 6 6.50 37.43 -19.88
C ALA A 6 6.35 36.38 -18.76
N LEU A 7 5.84 35.19 -19.09
CA LEU A 7 5.74 34.07 -18.14
C LEU A 7 7.11 33.54 -17.73
N ILE A 8 8.04 33.41 -18.69
CA ILE A 8 9.42 32.96 -18.44
C ILE A 8 10.15 33.95 -17.54
N ASP A 9 10.05 35.25 -17.82
CA ASP A 9 10.73 36.31 -17.06
C ASP A 9 10.21 36.39 -15.61
N ASN A 10 8.92 36.11 -15.41
CA ASN A 10 8.29 36.12 -14.10
C ASN A 10 8.28 34.74 -13.41
N ARG A 11 8.86 33.68 -14.00
CA ARG A 11 8.80 32.31 -13.46
C ARG A 11 9.30 32.23 -12.01
N LYS A 12 10.34 33.02 -11.67
CA LYS A 12 10.95 33.05 -10.33
C LYS A 12 10.04 33.67 -9.26
N LYS A 13 8.99 34.41 -9.64
CA LYS A 13 8.01 34.96 -8.71
C LYS A 13 7.02 33.90 -8.24
N PHE A 14 6.86 32.81 -8.97
CA PHE A 14 5.97 31.71 -8.59
C PHE A 14 6.72 30.74 -7.67
N ARG A 15 6.21 30.56 -6.44
CA ARG A 15 6.74 29.58 -5.47
C ARG A 15 6.27 28.14 -5.73
N ARG A 16 5.44 27.92 -6.76
CA ARG A 16 4.82 26.63 -7.10
C ARG A 16 5.13 26.27 -8.55
N ASN A 17 5.05 24.98 -8.85
CA ASN A 17 5.23 24.46 -10.20
C ASN A 17 4.18 25.08 -11.14
N LEU A 18 4.66 25.74 -12.20
CA LEU A 18 3.83 26.35 -13.22
C LEU A 18 3.68 25.39 -14.39
N LEU A 19 2.45 25.11 -14.79
CA LEU A 19 2.11 24.32 -15.98
C LEU A 19 1.41 25.23 -16.97
N THR A 20 1.80 25.17 -18.24
CA THR A 20 1.20 26.02 -19.29
C THR A 20 0.53 25.16 -20.36
N SER A 21 -0.57 25.66 -20.91
CA SER A 21 -1.24 25.06 -22.06
C SER A 21 -1.35 26.11 -23.15
N TRP A 22 -0.60 25.94 -24.23
CA TRP A 22 -0.73 26.81 -25.41
C TRP A 22 -1.57 26.08 -26.43
N MET A 23 -2.81 26.52 -26.63
CA MET A 23 -3.68 25.99 -27.69
C MET A 23 -3.33 26.67 -29.01
N GLY A 24 -3.32 25.90 -30.09
CA GLY A 24 -2.87 26.35 -31.41
C GLY A 24 -1.84 25.40 -32.03
N LEU A 25 -1.76 25.40 -33.36
CA LEU A 25 -0.84 24.57 -34.12
C LEU A 25 0.47 25.31 -34.36
N LYS A 26 0.53 26.19 -35.35
CA LYS A 26 1.79 26.83 -35.78
C LYS A 26 2.20 28.00 -34.89
N GLU A 27 1.29 28.87 -34.47
CA GLU A 27 1.64 30.04 -33.64
C GLU A 27 2.05 29.65 -32.21
N ALA A 28 1.49 28.54 -31.71
CA ALA A 28 1.77 28.04 -30.37
C ALA A 28 3.09 27.27 -30.28
N LEU A 29 3.62 26.71 -31.38
CA LEU A 29 4.88 25.94 -31.36
C LEU A 29 6.04 26.73 -30.79
N ASN A 30 6.19 27.98 -31.22
CA ASN A 30 7.26 28.86 -30.75
C ASN A 30 7.14 29.20 -29.26
N ALA A 31 5.91 29.43 -28.78
CA ALA A 31 5.64 29.65 -27.36
C ALA A 31 5.94 28.39 -26.53
N ARG A 32 5.54 27.21 -27.03
CA ARG A 32 5.82 25.93 -26.37
C ARG A 32 7.31 25.63 -26.30
N HIS A 33 8.03 25.88 -27.38
CA HIS A 33 9.47 25.66 -27.43
C HIS A 33 10.20 26.56 -26.43
N ALA A 34 9.87 27.85 -26.40
CA ALA A 34 10.45 28.80 -25.44
C ALA A 34 10.16 28.39 -23.97
N CYS A 35 8.92 28.02 -23.65
CA CYS A 35 8.56 27.58 -22.30
C CYS A 35 9.26 26.27 -21.90
N ASN A 36 9.37 25.30 -22.81
CA ASN A 36 10.09 24.05 -22.56
C ASN A 36 11.59 24.28 -22.32
N LEU A 37 12.24 25.14 -23.12
CA LEU A 37 13.65 25.53 -22.89
C LEU A 37 13.84 26.23 -21.54
N ALA A 38 12.84 26.96 -21.09
CA ALA A 38 12.82 27.59 -19.78
C ALA A 38 12.44 26.64 -18.62
N GLY A 39 12.29 25.33 -18.87
CA GLY A 39 11.96 24.33 -17.86
C GLY A 39 10.52 24.40 -17.35
N ILE A 40 9.61 25.03 -18.10
CA ILE A 40 8.19 25.12 -17.78
C ILE A 40 7.44 24.03 -18.56
N PRO A 41 6.88 23.00 -17.90
CA PRO A 41 6.14 21.95 -18.60
C PRO A 41 4.94 22.52 -19.34
N THR A 42 4.86 22.17 -20.62
CA THR A 42 3.95 22.81 -21.55
C THR A 42 3.15 21.79 -22.36
N TYR A 43 1.83 21.98 -22.42
CA TYR A 43 0.89 21.03 -23.01
C TYR A 43 0.13 21.64 -24.20
N ILE A 44 -0.36 20.74 -25.05
CA ILE A 44 -1.10 21.06 -26.27
C ILE A 44 -2.56 21.40 -25.97
N SER A 45 -3.09 20.83 -24.89
CA SER A 45 -4.46 21.03 -24.44
C SER A 45 -4.52 21.15 -22.91
N PRO A 46 -5.50 21.89 -22.38
CA PRO A 46 -5.65 22.09 -20.95
C PRO A 46 -5.96 20.77 -20.22
N GLU A 47 -6.69 19.85 -20.84
CA GLU A 47 -7.01 18.53 -20.27
C GLU A 47 -5.73 17.72 -20.02
N LYS A 48 -4.76 17.79 -20.95
CA LYS A 48 -3.45 17.14 -20.80
C LYS A 48 -2.65 17.76 -19.65
N ALA A 49 -2.71 19.09 -19.50
CA ALA A 49 -2.06 19.79 -18.38
C ALA A 49 -2.66 19.37 -17.03
N VAL A 50 -3.99 19.32 -16.93
CA VAL A 50 -4.70 18.86 -15.72
C VAL A 50 -4.37 17.40 -15.41
N LYS A 51 -4.39 16.52 -16.42
CA LYS A 51 -4.02 15.11 -16.22
C LYS A 51 -2.60 14.95 -15.69
N ALA A 52 -1.64 15.67 -16.26
CA ALA A 52 -0.25 15.66 -15.79
C ALA A 52 -0.13 16.21 -14.36
N PHE A 53 -0.87 17.26 -14.02
CA PHE A 53 -0.96 17.77 -12.65
C PHE A 53 -1.47 16.71 -11.67
N MET A 54 -2.56 16.02 -12.02
CA MET A 54 -3.13 14.97 -11.18
C MET A 54 -2.16 13.80 -10.98
N HIS A 55 -1.38 13.43 -12.00
CA HIS A 55 -0.31 12.43 -11.83
C HIS A 55 0.74 12.86 -10.79
N MET A 56 1.15 14.14 -10.78
CA MET A 56 2.07 14.65 -9.75
C MET A 56 1.45 14.63 -8.35
N VAL A 57 0.16 15.00 -8.22
CA VAL A 57 -0.55 14.95 -6.93
C VAL A 57 -0.65 13.53 -6.40
N ILE A 58 -1.02 12.58 -7.27
CA ILE A 58 -1.11 11.16 -6.91
C ILE A 58 0.27 10.63 -6.52
N TYR A 59 1.31 10.98 -7.28
CA TYR A 59 2.68 10.56 -6.98
C TYR A 59 3.14 11.07 -5.61
N GLN A 60 2.88 12.35 -5.28
CA GLN A 60 3.19 12.90 -3.97
C GLN A 60 2.41 12.20 -2.85
N ARG A 61 1.12 11.92 -3.07
CA ARG A 61 0.29 11.18 -2.11
C ARG A 61 0.82 9.76 -1.90
N VAL A 62 1.19 9.06 -2.96
CA VAL A 62 1.76 7.70 -2.88
C VAL A 62 3.10 7.73 -2.17
N GLN A 63 3.97 8.69 -2.45
CA GLN A 63 5.22 8.83 -1.70
C GLN A 63 4.99 9.12 -0.21
N ALA A 64 4.02 9.97 0.12
CA ALA A 64 3.64 10.23 1.51
C ALA A 64 3.15 8.94 2.19
N LEU A 65 2.30 8.15 1.53
CA LEU A 65 1.84 6.85 2.05
C LEU A 65 2.95 5.81 2.19
N LEU A 66 3.97 5.84 1.33
CA LEU A 66 5.14 4.97 1.45
C LEU A 66 6.10 5.41 2.57
N GLN A 67 6.11 6.71 2.89
CA GLN A 67 6.88 7.29 4.00
C GLN A 67 6.14 7.22 5.34
N GLU A 68 4.81 7.16 5.33
CA GLU A 68 4.02 6.74 6.47
C GLU A 68 4.44 5.31 6.79
N ILE A 69 5.16 5.16 7.90
CA ILE A 69 5.42 3.84 8.51
C ILE A 69 4.04 3.16 8.53
N PRO A 70 3.86 2.02 7.83
CA PRO A 70 2.57 1.35 7.85
C PRO A 70 2.19 1.22 9.31
N PRO A 71 0.95 1.59 9.71
CA PRO A 71 0.54 1.48 11.10
C PRO A 71 0.96 0.09 11.50
N SER A 72 1.85 0.00 12.50
CA SER A 72 2.31 -1.27 13.00
C SER A 72 1.04 -2.08 13.14
N LEU A 73 0.87 -3.11 12.31
CA LEU A 73 -0.19 -4.08 12.50
C LEU A 73 -0.19 -4.29 14.01
N PRO A 74 -1.31 -4.08 14.71
CA PRO A 74 -1.36 -4.35 16.12
C PRO A 74 -1.24 -5.86 16.22
N PHE A 75 -0.04 -6.39 16.02
CA PHE A 75 0.44 -7.60 16.60
C PHE A 75 0.44 -7.27 18.08
N SER A 76 -0.75 -7.32 18.68
CA SER A 76 -0.97 -7.48 20.11
C SER A 76 -0.46 -8.85 20.56
N THR A 77 0.67 -9.29 20.01
CA THR A 77 1.46 -10.40 20.53
C THR A 77 2.01 -9.90 21.84
N SER A 78 1.37 -10.31 22.93
CA SER A 78 1.90 -10.05 24.25
C SER A 78 3.22 -10.83 24.42
N PRO A 79 4.14 -10.39 25.29
CA PRO A 79 5.34 -11.16 25.62
C PRO A 79 5.03 -12.61 26.00
N GLU A 80 3.89 -12.85 26.65
CA GLU A 80 3.39 -14.15 27.09
C GLU A 80 3.03 -15.04 25.88
N ILE A 81 2.31 -14.50 24.89
CA ILE A 81 1.95 -15.21 23.65
C ILE A 81 3.22 -15.64 22.89
N ARG A 82 4.24 -14.77 22.81
CA ARG A 82 5.53 -15.11 22.19
C ARG A 82 6.27 -16.21 22.97
N ALA A 83 6.23 -16.18 24.30
CA ALA A 83 6.85 -17.20 25.14
C ALA A 83 6.16 -18.57 24.97
N GLN A 84 4.83 -18.58 24.86
CA GLN A 84 4.05 -19.80 24.57
C GLN A 84 4.39 -20.38 23.20
N CYS A 85 4.43 -19.57 22.14
CA CYS A 85 4.83 -20.01 20.80
C CYS A 85 6.25 -20.61 20.79
N ARG A 86 7.19 -19.95 21.46
CA ARG A 86 8.57 -20.47 21.59
C ARG A 86 8.62 -21.79 22.34
N THR A 87 7.79 -21.96 23.37
CA THR A 87 7.69 -23.20 24.15
C THR A 87 7.13 -24.33 23.28
N LEU A 88 6.08 -24.09 22.50
CA LEU A 88 5.52 -25.06 21.55
C LEU A 88 6.55 -25.51 20.51
N ILE A 89 7.27 -24.56 19.90
CA ILE A 89 8.34 -24.88 18.93
C ILE A 89 9.47 -25.68 19.59
N LYS A 90 9.85 -25.32 20.83
CA LYS A 90 10.88 -26.03 21.58
C LYS A 90 10.46 -27.47 21.90
N GLN A 91 9.22 -27.68 22.33
CA GLN A 91 8.67 -29.01 22.60
C GLN A 91 8.59 -29.87 21.34
N ALA A 92 8.22 -29.29 20.19
CA ALA A 92 8.25 -30.02 18.92
C ALA A 92 9.67 -30.46 18.55
N LYS A 93 10.65 -29.56 18.72
CA LYS A 93 12.07 -29.84 18.47
C LYS A 93 12.65 -30.88 19.44
N GLU A 94 12.32 -30.80 20.72
CA GLU A 94 12.72 -31.79 21.75
C GLU A 94 12.13 -33.18 21.46
N ARG A 95 10.95 -33.24 20.83
CA ARG A 95 10.33 -34.48 20.34
C ARG A 95 10.86 -34.95 18.98
N GLY A 96 11.92 -34.33 18.45
CA GLY A 96 12.53 -34.66 17.15
C GLY A 96 11.66 -34.32 15.93
N ARG A 97 10.57 -33.56 16.11
CA ARG A 97 9.67 -33.18 15.03
C ARG A 97 10.19 -31.92 14.34
N GLN A 98 10.24 -31.95 13.01
CA GLN A 98 10.56 -30.77 12.19
C GLN A 98 9.31 -29.97 11.82
N THR A 99 8.12 -30.49 12.11
CA THR A 99 6.84 -29.87 11.78
C THR A 99 5.96 -29.76 13.03
N LEU A 100 5.21 -28.65 13.10
CA LEU A 100 4.14 -28.48 14.06
C LEU A 100 2.91 -29.25 13.58
N THR A 101 2.12 -29.76 14.52
CA THR A 101 0.78 -30.28 14.21
C THR A 101 -0.13 -29.14 13.74
N HIS A 102 -1.25 -29.51 13.13
CA HIS A 102 -2.23 -28.53 12.68
C HIS A 102 -2.75 -27.62 13.81
N SER A 103 -2.99 -28.19 15.00
CA SER A 103 -3.42 -27.43 16.19
C SER A 103 -2.32 -26.47 16.68
N GLU A 104 -1.07 -26.93 16.77
CA GLU A 104 0.07 -26.09 17.16
C GLU A 104 0.30 -24.97 16.13
N THR A 105 0.08 -25.24 14.84
CA THR A 105 0.20 -24.25 13.76
C THR A 105 -0.92 -23.22 13.83
N ALA A 106 -2.16 -23.65 14.09
CA ALA A 106 -3.29 -22.74 14.27
C ALA A 106 -3.07 -21.79 15.46
N GLN A 107 -2.61 -22.32 16.60
CA GLN A 107 -2.28 -21.51 17.78
C GLN A 107 -1.20 -20.46 17.49
N VAL A 108 -0.17 -20.80 16.72
CA VAL A 108 0.89 -19.85 16.33
C VAL A 108 0.35 -18.81 15.35
N LEU A 109 -0.50 -19.18 14.39
CA LEU A 109 -1.06 -18.22 13.43
C LEU A 109 -2.02 -17.23 14.13
N GLU A 110 -2.90 -17.72 14.99
CA GLU A 110 -3.83 -16.91 15.76
C GLU A 110 -3.09 -15.96 16.73
N ALA A 111 -2.02 -16.45 17.38
CA ALA A 111 -1.13 -15.65 18.21
C ALA A 111 -0.54 -14.45 17.47
N TYR A 112 -0.27 -14.57 16.18
CA TYR A 112 0.24 -13.49 15.32
C TYR A 112 -0.88 -12.74 14.58
N GLY A 113 -2.14 -12.89 15.00
CA GLY A 113 -3.28 -12.16 14.43
C GLY A 113 -3.66 -12.63 13.02
N ILE A 114 -3.22 -13.82 12.61
CA ILE A 114 -3.62 -14.44 11.35
C ILE A 114 -4.84 -15.33 11.64
N PRO A 115 -6.04 -14.97 11.17
CA PRO A 115 -7.24 -15.74 11.43
C PRO A 115 -7.15 -17.12 10.77
N THR A 116 -7.26 -18.18 11.55
CA THR A 116 -7.30 -19.57 11.06
C THR A 116 -8.69 -20.15 11.19
N ALA A 117 -9.11 -20.95 10.21
CA ALA A 117 -10.36 -21.71 10.32
C ALA A 117 -10.31 -22.65 11.54
N PRO A 118 -11.35 -22.71 12.38
CA PRO A 118 -11.38 -23.61 13.52
C PRO A 118 -11.33 -25.06 13.03
N SER A 119 -10.25 -25.75 13.36
CA SER A 119 -10.03 -27.12 12.97
C SER A 119 -9.93 -28.01 14.19
N VAL A 120 -10.89 -28.91 14.33
CA VAL A 120 -10.96 -29.87 15.43
C VAL A 120 -10.66 -31.25 14.88
N TYR A 121 -9.69 -31.94 15.50
CA TYR A 121 -9.47 -33.36 15.24
C TYR A 121 -10.54 -34.15 15.99
N LEU A 122 -11.39 -34.85 15.24
CA LEU A 122 -12.45 -35.71 15.77
C LEU A 122 -11.91 -37.13 15.81
N THR A 123 -11.79 -37.69 17.01
CA THR A 123 -11.18 -39.02 17.21
C THR A 123 -12.23 -40.12 17.34
N ASN A 124 -13.52 -39.76 17.45
CA ASN A 124 -14.65 -40.67 17.56
C ASN A 124 -15.86 -40.16 16.74
N PRO A 125 -16.63 -41.02 16.05
CA PRO A 125 -17.79 -40.59 15.25
C PRO A 125 -18.87 -39.85 16.05
N ASP A 126 -19.03 -40.18 17.34
CA ASP A 126 -20.04 -39.53 18.21
C ASP A 126 -19.67 -38.08 18.57
N GLU A 127 -18.37 -37.76 18.68
CA GLU A 127 -17.90 -36.38 18.90
C GLU A 127 -18.08 -35.50 17.65
N ALA A 128 -18.03 -36.11 16.46
CA ALA A 128 -18.21 -35.42 15.19
C ALA A 128 -19.62 -34.84 15.05
N LEU A 129 -20.62 -35.59 15.52
CA LEU A 129 -22.04 -35.21 15.44
C LEU A 129 -22.37 -34.07 16.42
N ALA A 130 -21.82 -34.13 17.63
CA ALA A 130 -22.03 -33.09 18.64
C ALA A 130 -21.42 -31.73 18.24
N ARG A 131 -20.22 -31.74 17.64
CA ARG A 131 -19.53 -30.49 17.25
C ARG A 131 -19.99 -29.94 15.90
N ALA A 132 -20.50 -30.77 14.98
CA ALA A 132 -21.14 -30.30 13.76
C ALA A 132 -22.38 -29.43 14.03
N MET A 133 -23.02 -29.58 15.20
CA MET A 133 -24.14 -28.74 15.63
C MET A 133 -23.72 -27.37 16.21
N GLU A 134 -22.46 -27.20 16.61
CA GLU A 134 -21.94 -25.96 17.20
C GLU A 134 -21.22 -25.05 16.20
N ILE A 135 -20.88 -25.55 15.01
CA ILE A 135 -20.26 -24.73 13.96
C ILE A 135 -21.38 -23.95 13.24
N PRO A 136 -21.42 -22.60 13.29
CA PRO A 136 -22.40 -21.84 12.56
C PRO A 136 -22.21 -22.08 11.06
N ARG A 137 -23.28 -22.51 10.37
CA ARG A 137 -23.30 -22.52 8.90
C ARG A 137 -23.22 -21.07 8.41
N HIS A 138 -22.09 -20.70 7.83
CA HIS A 138 -21.99 -19.54 6.95
C HIS A 138 -22.55 -19.86 5.57
#